data_AF-A0ABD0S3W6-F1
#
_entry.id   AF-A0ABD0S3W6-F1
#
_cell.length_a   1.000
_cell.length_b   1.000
_cell.length_c   1.000
_cell.angle_alpha   90.00
_cell.angle_beta   90.00
_cell.angle_gamma   90.00
#
_symmetry.space_group_name_H-M   'P 1'
#
loop_
_entity.id
_entity.type
_entity.pdbx_description
1 polymer ?
#
loop_
_entity_poly.entity_id
_entity_poly.type
_entity_poly.pdbx_seq_one_letter_code
_entity_poly.pdbx_strand_id
1 'polypeptide(L)'
;KIIGVFKPKSEEPYGHLNPKWTKYFHKVCCPCCFGRGCLIPNQGYLSEAAASLVDQKLGLGIVPKTKVVNLASETFHYSAIDRAKSRGKKYALEK
;
A
#
# COMPACT_ATOMS: atom_id res chain seq x y z
N LYS A 1 1.21 -12.32 -19.92
CA LYS A 1 2.56 -12.46 -19.29
C LYS A 1 2.63 -11.51 -18.09
N ILE A 2 3.12 -11.96 -16.93
CA ILE A 2 3.25 -11.12 -15.73
C ILE A 2 4.57 -10.34 -15.82
N ILE A 3 4.53 -9.03 -15.57
CA ILE A 3 5.68 -8.12 -15.70
C ILE A 3 6.14 -7.52 -14.37
N GLY A 4 5.36 -7.67 -13.30
CA GLY A 4 5.69 -7.12 -12.00
C GLY A 4 4.59 -7.33 -10.96
N VAL A 5 4.89 -6.92 -9.73
CA VAL A 5 3.97 -6.96 -8.59
C VAL A 5 3.79 -5.53 -8.09
N PHE A 6 2.53 -5.12 -7.87
CA PHE A 6 2.20 -3.80 -7.34
C PHE A 6 1.52 -3.96 -5.98
N LYS A 7 2.02 -3.23 -4.97
CA LYS A 7 1.49 -3.23 -3.61
C LYS A 7 0.98 -1.83 -3.26
N PRO A 8 -0.34 -1.55 -3.36
CA PRO A 8 -0.88 -0.23 -3.11
C PRO A 8 -0.89 0.12 -1.61
N LYS A 9 -0.42 1.33 -1.28
CA LYS A 9 -0.43 1.89 0.09
C LYS A 9 -1.82 1.83 0.74
N SER A 10 -2.87 2.15 0.00
CA SER A 10 -4.24 2.23 0.52
C SER A 10 -4.80 0.89 0.99
N GLU A 11 -4.24 -0.23 0.52
CA GLU A 11 -4.68 -1.60 0.86
C GLU A 11 -3.79 -2.26 1.92
N GLU A 12 -2.75 -1.57 2.40
CA GLU A 12 -1.89 -2.08 3.47
C GLU A 12 -2.69 -2.38 4.75
N PRO A 13 -2.24 -3.33 5.59
CA PRO A 13 -2.72 -3.39 6.96
C PRO A 13 -2.45 -2.03 7.61
N TYR A 14 -3.47 -1.39 8.19
CA TYR A 14 -3.47 0.00 8.68
C TYR A 14 -3.62 1.11 7.62
N GLY A 15 -3.86 0.75 6.35
CA GLY A 15 -4.27 1.69 5.33
C GLY A 15 -5.62 2.33 5.65
N HIS A 16 -5.89 3.50 5.07
CA HIS A 16 -7.14 4.25 5.31
C HIS A 16 -8.40 3.43 4.95
N LEU A 17 -8.29 2.53 3.97
CA LEU A 17 -9.38 1.65 3.55
C LEU A 17 -9.51 0.37 4.42
N ASN A 18 -8.63 0.17 5.41
CA ASN A 18 -8.65 -1.01 6.29
C ASN A 18 -8.39 -0.65 7.77
N PRO A 19 -9.29 0.14 8.41
CA PRO A 19 -9.16 0.52 9.82
C PRO A 19 -9.48 -0.67 10.72
N LYS A 20 -8.46 -1.47 11.07
CA LYS A 20 -8.62 -2.58 12.02
C LYS A 20 -8.66 -2.06 13.46
N TRP A 21 -9.87 -1.78 13.95
CA TRP A 21 -10.17 -1.36 15.33
C TRP A 21 -9.56 -2.27 16.40
N THR A 22 -9.55 -3.59 16.16
CA THR A 22 -8.93 -4.59 17.05
C THR A 22 -7.44 -4.36 17.28
N LYS A 23 -6.71 -3.87 16.26
CA LYS A 23 -5.28 -3.54 16.41
C LYS A 23 -5.05 -2.21 17.12
N TYR A 24 -5.98 -1.25 16.99
CA TYR A 24 -5.96 -0.04 17.80
C TYR A 24 -6.14 -0.37 19.27
N PHE A 25 -7.11 -1.23 19.60
CA PHE A 25 -7.34 -1.71 20.97
C PHE A 25 -6.11 -2.47 21.53
N HIS A 26 -5.50 -3.35 20.74
CA HIS A 26 -4.27 -4.05 21.15
C HIS A 26 -3.11 -3.09 21.44
N LYS A 27 -2.99 -1.98 20.68
CA LYS A 27 -1.98 -0.94 20.91
C LYS A 27 -2.21 -0.17 22.22
N VAL A 28 -3.46 0.02 22.63
CA VAL A 28 -3.85 0.79 23.82
C VAL A 28 -3.77 -0.05 25.11
N CYS A 29 -4.18 -1.32 25.06
CA CYS A 29 -4.26 -2.17 26.26
C CYS A 29 -3.01 -3.01 26.56
N CYS A 30 -2.12 -3.27 25.58
CA CYS A 30 -0.96 -4.15 25.81
C CYS A 30 0.22 -3.82 24.88
N PRO A 31 1.04 -2.79 25.20
CA PRO A 31 2.02 -2.22 24.28
C PRO A 31 3.20 -3.15 23.90
N CYS A 32 3.39 -4.30 24.57
CA CYS A 32 4.49 -5.23 24.26
C CYS A 32 4.08 -6.63 23.76
N CYS A 33 2.79 -7.01 23.80
CA CYS A 33 2.39 -8.40 23.54
C CYS A 33 1.66 -8.63 22.21
N PHE A 34 1.28 -7.59 21.46
CA PHE A 34 0.47 -7.75 20.25
C PHE A 34 0.98 -6.92 19.06
N GLY A 35 1.80 -7.56 18.23
CA GLY A 35 2.08 -7.15 16.84
C GLY A 35 3.44 -6.50 16.59
N ARG A 36 3.67 -6.09 15.33
CA ARG A 36 4.89 -5.38 14.85
C ARG A 36 4.91 -3.91 15.30
N GLY A 37 4.85 -3.65 16.60
CA GLY A 37 4.77 -2.30 17.18
C GLY A 37 6.02 -1.44 16.92
N CYS A 38 7.16 -2.07 16.60
CA CYS A 38 8.40 -1.41 16.20
C CYS A 38 8.41 -0.90 14.75
N LEU A 39 7.38 -1.20 13.95
CA LEU A 39 7.29 -0.76 12.57
C LEU A 39 6.34 0.42 12.42
N ILE A 40 6.75 1.40 11.61
CA ILE A 40 5.91 2.54 11.26
C ILE A 40 4.73 2.04 10.43
N PRO A 41 3.47 2.34 10.83
CA PRO A 41 2.30 1.88 10.09
C PRO A 41 2.17 2.58 8.74
N ASN A 42 1.60 1.88 7.75
CA ASN A 42 1.25 2.44 6.42
C ASN A 42 2.46 2.97 5.61
N GLN A 43 3.64 2.38 5.84
CA GLN A 43 4.89 2.66 5.12
C GLN A 43 5.52 1.39 4.51
N GLY A 44 4.73 0.33 4.29
CA GLY A 44 5.23 -0.92 3.72
C GLY A 44 5.85 -0.72 2.33
N TYR A 45 5.15 -0.02 1.44
CA TYR A 45 5.63 0.30 0.08
C TYR A 45 6.96 1.08 0.07
N LEU A 46 7.20 1.94 1.07
CA LEU A 46 8.47 2.64 1.23
C LEU A 46 9.57 1.68 1.66
N SER A 47 9.28 0.77 2.59
CA SER A 47 10.21 -0.27 3.01
C SER A 47 10.64 -1.17 1.83
N GLU A 48 9.70 -1.53 0.94
CA GLU A 48 9.98 -2.33 -0.26
C GLU A 48 10.87 -1.57 -1.26
N ALA A 49 10.58 -0.29 -1.51
CA ALA A 49 11.42 0.55 -2.35
C ALA A 49 12.81 0.79 -1.75
N ALA A 50 12.90 0.97 -0.43
CA ALA A 50 14.15 1.14 0.30
C ALA A 50 15.02 -0.12 0.26
N ALA A 51 14.43 -1.32 0.32
CA ALA A 51 15.16 -2.57 0.16
C ALA A 51 15.88 -2.63 -1.20
N SER A 52 15.21 -2.24 -2.28
CA SER A 52 15.83 -2.15 -3.60
C SER A 52 16.90 -1.06 -3.67
N LEU A 53 16.70 0.09 -3.00
CA LEU A 53 17.71 1.16 -2.93
C LEU A 53 18.98 0.68 -2.21
N VAL A 54 18.84 0.01 -1.07
CA VAL A 54 19.97 -0.54 -0.29
C VAL A 54 20.70 -1.61 -1.09
N ASP A 55 19.97 -2.52 -1.76
CA ASP A 55 20.54 -3.53 -2.65
C ASP A 55 21.40 -2.90 -3.75
N GLN A 56 20.90 -1.85 -4.40
CA GLN A 56 21.65 -1.12 -5.43
C GLN A 56 22.86 -0.38 -4.87
N LYS A 57 22.74 0.19 -3.66
CA LYS A 57 23.83 0.94 -3.03
C LYS A 57 24.97 0.02 -2.57
N LEU A 58 24.64 -1.19 -2.13
CA LEU A 58 25.58 -2.21 -1.67
C LEU A 58 26.03 -3.17 -2.78
N GLY A 59 25.37 -3.15 -3.95
CA GLY A 59 25.70 -4.00 -5.09
C GLY A 59 25.38 -5.48 -4.86
N LEU A 60 24.33 -5.79 -4.08
CA LEU A 60 24.00 -7.18 -3.71
C LEU A 60 23.36 -7.96 -4.86
N GLY A 61 22.51 -7.31 -5.67
CA GLY A 61 21.90 -7.92 -6.86
C GLY A 61 20.85 -9.00 -6.56
N ILE A 62 20.24 -8.97 -5.37
CA ILE A 62 19.25 -9.96 -4.94
C ILE A 62 17.82 -9.42 -4.97
N VAL A 63 17.63 -8.11 -4.76
CA VAL A 63 16.30 -7.47 -4.74
C VAL A 63 15.94 -7.01 -6.16
N PRO A 64 14.81 -7.49 -6.75
CA PRO A 64 14.33 -6.97 -8.01
C PRO A 64 14.07 -5.46 -7.94
N LYS A 65 14.38 -4.73 -9.02
CA LYS A 65 14.24 -3.27 -9.07
C LYS A 65 12.82 -2.83 -8.69
N THR A 66 12.70 -2.18 -7.55
CA THR A 66 11.42 -1.77 -6.97
C THR A 66 11.43 -0.27 -6.70
N LYS A 67 10.35 0.42 -7.09
CA LYS A 67 10.21 1.88 -6.94
C LYS A 67 8.80 2.26 -6.53
N VAL A 68 8.65 3.44 -5.94
CA VAL A 68 7.34 4.06 -5.69
C VAL A 68 6.76 4.51 -7.03
N VAL A 69 5.57 4.01 -7.35
CA VAL A 69 4.85 4.31 -8.60
C VAL A 69 3.37 4.54 -8.30
N ASN A 70 2.72 5.34 -9.13
CA ASN A 70 1.28 5.53 -9.10
C ASN A 70 0.65 4.76 -10.25
N LEU A 71 -0.32 3.90 -9.95
CA LEU A 71 -1.09 3.14 -10.93
C LEU A 71 -2.58 3.28 -10.64
N ALA A 72 -3.37 3.27 -11.71
CA ALA A 72 -4.83 3.18 -11.63
C ALA A 72 -5.27 1.95 -12.45
N SER A 73 -6.10 1.11 -11.85
CA SER A 73 -6.70 -0.08 -12.46
C SER A 73 -8.08 -0.31 -11.85
N GLU A 74 -9.06 -0.77 -12.63
CA GLU A 74 -10.41 -1.10 -12.13
C GLU A 74 -10.41 -2.22 -11.09
N THR A 75 -9.39 -3.08 -11.13
CA THR A 75 -9.24 -4.24 -10.24
C THR A 75 -8.76 -3.89 -8.82
N PHE A 76 -8.23 -2.68 -8.60
CA PHE A 76 -7.80 -2.26 -7.26
C PHE A 76 -8.99 -1.94 -6.33
N HIS A 77 -8.73 -1.93 -5.03
CA HIS A 77 -9.74 -1.64 -4.02
C HIS A 77 -9.90 -0.13 -3.84
N TYR A 78 -11.05 0.39 -4.27
CA TYR A 78 -11.44 1.80 -4.07
C TYR A 78 -12.73 1.88 -3.27
N SER A 79 -12.96 3.04 -2.66
CA SER A 79 -14.23 3.33 -2.02
C SER A 79 -15.39 3.35 -3.05
N ALA A 80 -16.61 3.09 -2.58
CA ALA A 80 -17.81 3.18 -3.42
C ALA A 80 -17.98 4.60 -4.03
N ILE A 81 -17.59 5.63 -3.27
CA ILE A 81 -17.65 7.03 -3.71
C ILE A 81 -16.68 7.28 -4.85
N ASP A 82 -15.43 6.81 -4.76
CA ASP A 82 -14.43 7.00 -5.80
C ASP A 82 -14.81 6.27 -7.09
N ARG A 83 -15.41 5.08 -6.98
CA ARG A 83 -15.95 4.35 -8.13
C ARG A 83 -17.13 5.07 -8.78
N ALA A 84 -18.04 5.65 -7.99
CA ALA A 84 -19.15 6.43 -8.53
C ALA A 84 -18.66 7.70 -9.25
N LYS A 85 -17.70 8.41 -8.65
CA LYS A 85 -17.08 9.61 -9.24
C LYS A 85 -16.34 9.30 -10.54
N SER A 86 -15.60 8.19 -10.60
CA SER A 86 -14.86 7.81 -11.82
C SER A 86 -15.80 7.53 -12.99
N ARG A 87 -16.93 6.85 -12.75
CA ARG A 87 -17.99 6.64 -13.74
C ARG A 87 -18.58 7.96 -14.24
N GLY A 88 -18.95 8.85 -13.31
CA GLY A 88 -19.50 10.18 -13.67
C GLY A 88 -18.54 11.00 -14.53
N LYS A 89 -17.24 11.01 -14.20
CA LYS A 89 -16.22 11.70 -14.99
C LYS A 89 -16.02 11.07 -16.37
N LYS A 90 -16.09 9.74 -16.47
CA LYS A 90 -16.01 9.02 -17.77
C LYS A 90 -17.15 9.44 -18.69
N TYR A 91 -18.39 9.40 -18.21
CA TYR A 91 -19.56 9.81 -18.99
C TYR A 91 -19.54 11.29 -19.40
N ALA A 92 -18.95 12.16 -18.58
CA ALA A 92 -18.80 13.59 -18.90
C ALA A 92 -17.71 13.86 -19.96
N LEU A 93 -16.70 12.98 -20.07
CA LEU A 93 -15.65 13.07 -21.09
C LEU A 93 -16.05 12.43 -22.43
N GLU A 94 -16.97 11.47 -22.40
CA GLU A 94 -17.50 10.79 -23.59
C GLU A 94 -18.61 11.58 -24.30
N LYS A 95 -18.98 12.77 -23.79
CA LYS A 95 -20.03 13.64 -24.31
C LYS A 95 -19.44 14.92 -24.88
#